data_AF-A0A553KHH1-F1
#
_entry.id   AF-A0A553KHH1-F1
#
_cell.length_a   1.000
_cell.length_b   1.000
_cell.length_c   1.000
_cell.angle_alpha   90.00
_cell.angle_beta   90.00
_cell.angle_gamma   90.00
#
_symmetry.space_group_name_H-M   'P 1'
#
loop_
_entity.id
_entity.type
_entity.pdbx_description
1 polymer ?
#
loop_
_entity_poly.entity_id
_entity_poly.type
_entity_poly.pdbx_seq_one_letter_code
_entity_poly.pdbx_strand_id
1 'polypeptide(L)'
;MRRFISMLIFLLLVVGCSDKNDQELIWFDTPDDAIQYGVQQEGITVSDILAREERDGESLIIYKIKLSEGTGLGVASLARENGKYAWYRADQPVLVQYSSTENTPVIKIVISTFTKKSFTIYLGSTKDPNKTINTDKGTVSPTINKNEGLLYYIE
;
A
#
# COMPACT_ATOMS: atom_id res chain seq x y z
N MET A 1 -10.62 -24.67 -51.63
CA MET A 1 -11.10 -23.83 -50.51
C MET A 1 -11.30 -24.65 -49.24
N ARG A 2 -10.23 -25.20 -48.63
CA ARG A 2 -10.36 -26.02 -47.40
C ARG A 2 -9.12 -26.07 -46.50
N ARG A 3 -8.12 -25.20 -46.76
CA ARG A 3 -6.84 -25.17 -46.05
C ARG A 3 -6.51 -23.85 -45.35
N PHE A 4 -7.33 -22.81 -45.53
CA PHE A 4 -7.10 -21.49 -44.91
C PHE A 4 -7.94 -21.22 -43.66
N ILE A 5 -8.87 -22.12 -43.28
CA ILE A 5 -9.77 -21.90 -42.13
C ILE A 5 -9.13 -22.37 -40.81
N SER A 6 -8.16 -23.29 -40.84
CA SER A 6 -7.52 -23.79 -39.61
C SER A 6 -6.52 -22.84 -38.95
N MET A 7 -6.12 -21.74 -39.60
CA MET A 7 -5.07 -20.85 -39.07
C MET A 7 -5.63 -19.61 -38.33
N LEU A 8 -6.96 -19.46 -38.23
CA LEU A 8 -7.61 -18.30 -37.61
C LEU A 8 -8.20 -18.57 -36.21
N ILE A 9 -8.08 -19.80 -35.69
CA ILE A 9 -8.64 -20.20 -34.38
C ILE A 9 -7.60 -20.11 -33.23
N PHE A 10 -6.31 -19.92 -33.55
CA PHE A 10 -5.25 -19.86 -32.52
C PHE A 10 -4.99 -18.46 -31.95
N LEU A 11 -5.71 -17.42 -32.40
CA LEU A 11 -5.49 -16.03 -31.96
C LEU A 11 -6.44 -15.51 -30.87
N LEU A 12 -7.37 -16.33 -30.38
CA LEU A 12 -8.44 -15.89 -29.45
C LEU A 12 -8.21 -16.25 -27.96
N LEU A 13 -7.04 -16.75 -27.58
CA LEU A 13 -6.77 -17.17 -26.19
C LEU A 13 -5.88 -16.24 -25.39
N VAL A 14 -5.52 -15.05 -25.90
CA VAL A 14 -4.79 -14.06 -25.10
C VAL A 14 -5.77 -13.10 -24.42
N VAL A 15 -6.69 -13.65 -23.62
CA VAL A 15 -7.33 -12.88 -22.54
C VAL A 15 -6.49 -13.14 -21.30
N GLY A 16 -5.35 -12.45 -21.22
CA GLY A 16 -4.61 -12.36 -19.97
C GLY A 16 -5.42 -11.48 -19.03
N CYS A 17 -6.27 -12.09 -18.19
CA CYS A 17 -6.67 -11.42 -16.96
C CYS A 17 -5.38 -11.06 -16.23
N SER A 18 -5.11 -9.77 -16.06
CA SER A 18 -4.04 -9.33 -15.17
C SER A 18 -4.38 -9.85 -13.78
N ASP A 19 -3.68 -10.88 -13.32
CA ASP A 19 -3.80 -11.39 -11.97
C ASP A 19 -3.58 -10.22 -11.02
N LYS A 20 -4.64 -9.84 -10.31
CA LYS A 20 -4.55 -8.94 -9.16
C LYS A 20 -3.90 -9.73 -8.03
N ASN A 21 -2.63 -10.10 -8.16
CA ASN A 21 -1.77 -10.69 -7.13
C ASN A 21 -2.59 -11.43 -6.04
N ASP A 22 -3.28 -12.51 -6.43
CA ASP A 22 -4.09 -13.34 -5.52
C ASP A 22 -3.13 -14.18 -4.66
N GLN A 23 -2.26 -13.51 -3.89
CA GLN A 23 -1.57 -14.16 -2.80
C GLN A 23 -2.64 -14.61 -1.82
N GLU A 24 -2.74 -15.92 -1.66
CA GLU A 24 -3.66 -16.54 -0.70
C GLU A 24 -3.42 -15.92 0.69
N LEU A 25 -4.48 -15.35 1.26
CA LEU A 25 -4.42 -14.70 2.57
C LEU A 25 -4.12 -15.73 3.65
N ILE A 26 -3.06 -15.49 4.41
CA ILE A 26 -2.75 -16.30 5.58
C ILE A 26 -3.44 -15.71 6.80
N TRP A 27 -4.33 -16.50 7.39
CA TRP A 27 -5.18 -16.10 8.49
C TRP A 27 -4.62 -16.54 9.85
N PHE A 28 -4.64 -15.62 10.80
CA PHE A 28 -4.15 -15.78 12.16
C PHE A 28 -5.25 -15.50 13.17
N ASP A 29 -5.12 -16.04 14.37
CA ASP A 29 -6.12 -15.84 15.43
C ASP A 29 -5.97 -14.47 16.11
N THR A 30 -4.78 -13.84 16.01
CA THR A 30 -4.52 -12.52 16.59
C THR A 30 -4.08 -11.49 15.55
N PRO A 31 -4.37 -10.19 15.77
CA PRO A 31 -3.83 -9.12 14.93
C PRO A 31 -2.31 -9.08 14.93
N ASP A 32 -1.67 -9.34 16.07
CA ASP A 32 -0.22 -9.23 16.22
C ASP A 32 0.52 -10.30 15.42
N ASP A 33 -0.02 -11.53 15.37
CA ASP A 33 0.54 -12.59 14.52
C ASP A 33 0.42 -12.24 13.03
N ALA A 34 -0.72 -11.68 12.61
CA ALA A 34 -0.91 -11.22 11.24
C ALA A 34 0.05 -10.08 10.88
N ILE A 35 0.27 -9.12 11.79
CA ILE A 35 1.25 -8.04 11.61
C ILE A 35 2.66 -8.61 11.53
N GLN A 36 3.03 -9.53 12.43
CA GLN A 36 4.35 -10.13 12.47
C GLN A 36 4.66 -10.90 11.18
N TYR A 37 3.67 -11.62 10.66
CA TYR A 37 3.76 -12.26 9.34
C TYR A 37 3.92 -11.22 8.21
N GLY A 38 3.08 -10.19 8.24
CA GLY A 38 3.09 -9.10 7.26
C GLY A 38 4.46 -8.41 7.16
N VAL A 39 5.02 -7.95 8.28
CA VAL A 39 6.32 -7.27 8.27
C VAL A 39 7.44 -8.19 7.75
N GLN A 40 7.39 -9.50 8.03
CA GLN A 40 8.34 -10.46 7.46
C GLN A 40 8.17 -10.58 5.95
N GLN A 41 6.94 -10.63 5.43
CA GLN A 41 6.68 -10.64 3.98
C GLN A 41 7.16 -9.37 3.28
N GLU A 42 7.04 -8.21 3.94
CA GLU A 42 7.55 -6.94 3.44
C GLU A 42 9.08 -6.82 3.53
N GLY A 43 9.75 -7.71 4.28
CA GLY A 43 11.18 -7.58 4.58
C GLY A 43 11.50 -6.40 5.49
N ILE A 44 10.56 -6.01 6.36
CA ILE A 44 10.69 -4.91 7.32
C ILE A 44 10.55 -5.43 8.76
N THR A 45 10.72 -4.52 9.72
CA THR A 45 10.51 -4.81 11.15
C THR A 45 9.27 -4.11 11.69
N VAL A 46 8.78 -4.53 12.87
CA VAL A 46 7.68 -3.84 13.55
C VAL A 46 8.00 -2.37 13.83
N SER A 47 9.27 -2.03 14.06
CA SER A 47 9.71 -0.62 14.24
C SER A 47 9.62 0.23 12.97
N ASP A 48 9.44 -0.38 11.80
CA ASP A 48 9.22 0.34 10.55
C ASP A 48 7.74 0.68 10.32
N ILE A 49 6.83 0.20 11.18
CA ILE A 49 5.43 0.63 11.19
C ILE A 49 5.36 2.05 11.74
N LEU A 50 4.90 2.98 10.90
CA LEU A 50 4.75 4.39 11.26
C LEU A 50 3.43 4.66 11.98
N ALA A 51 2.36 3.96 11.57
CA ALA A 51 1.05 4.15 12.14
C ALA A 51 0.14 2.94 11.90
N ARG A 52 -0.81 2.78 12.82
CA ARG A 52 -1.98 1.92 12.69
C ARG A 52 -3.21 2.79 12.92
N GLU A 53 -4.09 2.85 11.94
CA GLU A 53 -5.25 3.76 11.92
C GLU A 53 -6.51 2.95 11.68
N GLU A 54 -7.49 3.09 12.58
CA GLU A 54 -8.84 2.56 12.34
C GLU A 54 -9.65 3.62 11.59
N ARG A 55 -10.17 3.27 10.40
CA ARG A 55 -11.02 4.14 9.57
C ARG A 55 -12.13 3.33 8.93
N ASP A 56 -13.36 3.76 9.11
CA ASP A 56 -14.56 3.11 8.59
C ASP A 56 -14.64 1.60 8.89
N GLY A 57 -14.11 1.16 10.04
CA GLY A 57 -14.06 -0.24 10.44
C GLY A 57 -12.95 -1.07 9.77
N GLU A 58 -12.02 -0.44 9.08
CA GLU A 58 -10.80 -1.05 8.54
C GLU A 58 -9.58 -0.61 9.36
N SER A 59 -8.65 -1.54 9.57
CA SER A 59 -7.37 -1.27 10.23
C SER A 59 -6.29 -1.08 9.17
N LEU A 60 -5.86 0.17 8.95
CA LEU A 60 -4.82 0.54 7.99
C LEU A 60 -3.46 0.64 8.68
N ILE A 61 -2.43 0.11 8.04
CA ILE A 61 -1.06 0.09 8.55
C ILE A 61 -0.18 0.80 7.53
N ILE A 62 0.44 1.89 7.98
CA ILE A 62 1.40 2.67 7.20
C ILE A 62 2.79 2.27 7.67
N TYR A 63 3.65 1.87 6.74
CA TYR A 63 5.00 1.42 7.08
C TYR A 63 6.05 1.97 6.13
N LYS A 64 7.26 2.09 6.64
CA LYS A 64 8.47 2.46 5.90
C LYS A 64 9.10 1.21 5.31
N ILE A 65 9.63 1.33 4.09
CA ILE A 65 10.39 0.27 3.43
C ILE A 65 11.59 0.85 2.68
N LYS A 66 12.69 0.11 2.61
CA LYS A 66 13.85 0.48 1.79
C LYS A 66 13.62 0.01 0.36
N LEU A 67 13.67 0.94 -0.59
CA LEU A 67 13.64 0.66 -2.03
C LEU A 67 15.04 0.90 -2.62
N SER A 68 15.29 0.37 -3.82
CA SER A 68 16.59 0.53 -4.51
C SER A 68 17.00 1.99 -4.67
N GLU A 69 16.04 2.88 -4.91
CA GLU A 69 16.27 4.29 -5.19
C GLU A 69 16.19 5.19 -3.94
N GLY A 70 15.72 4.66 -2.80
CA GLY A 70 15.55 5.45 -1.59
C GLY A 70 14.58 4.87 -0.56
N THR A 71 13.85 5.74 0.14
CA THR A 71 12.87 5.35 1.16
C THR A 71 11.48 5.37 0.56
N GLY A 72 10.76 4.26 0.72
CA GLY A 72 9.37 4.12 0.32
C GLY A 72 8.42 4.06 1.51
N LEU A 73 7.15 4.31 1.23
CA LEU A 73 6.03 4.06 2.15
C LEU A 73 5.08 3.06 1.50
N GLY A 74 4.69 2.06 2.27
CA GLY A 74 3.64 1.12 1.90
C GLY A 74 2.42 1.27 2.80
N VAL A 75 1.28 0.80 2.28
CA VAL A 75 0.05 0.70 3.06
C VAL A 75 -0.50 -0.71 2.95
N ALA A 76 -0.75 -1.31 4.11
CA ALA A 76 -1.48 -2.55 4.24
C ALA A 76 -2.77 -2.33 5.04
N SER A 77 -3.66 -3.30 4.98
CA SER A 77 -4.80 -3.39 5.90
C SER A 77 -4.80 -4.73 6.61
N LEU A 78 -5.31 -4.79 7.83
CA LEU A 78 -5.66 -6.08 8.44
C LEU A 78 -7.05 -6.49 7.96
N ALA A 79 -7.08 -7.49 7.09
CA ALA A 79 -8.32 -8.17 6.74
C ALA A 79 -8.85 -8.90 7.98
N ARG A 80 -10.17 -8.87 8.17
CA ARG A 80 -10.83 -9.56 9.28
C ARG A 80 -11.99 -10.40 8.76
N GLU A 81 -11.98 -11.69 9.08
CA GLU A 81 -13.04 -12.61 8.70
C GLU A 81 -13.15 -13.73 9.75
N ASN A 82 -14.37 -14.07 10.18
CA ASN A 82 -14.63 -15.14 11.16
C ASN A 82 -13.78 -15.06 12.44
N GLY A 83 -13.49 -13.84 12.91
CA GLY A 83 -12.66 -13.59 14.09
C GLY A 83 -11.15 -13.73 13.88
N LYS A 84 -10.72 -14.05 12.66
CA LYS A 84 -9.31 -14.14 12.25
C LYS A 84 -8.84 -12.87 11.55
N TYR A 85 -7.52 -12.75 11.44
CA TYR A 85 -6.82 -11.58 10.91
C TYR A 85 -5.81 -12.00 9.85
N ALA A 86 -5.66 -11.21 8.80
CA ALA A 86 -4.63 -11.44 7.78
C ALA A 86 -4.02 -10.11 7.32
N TRP A 87 -2.71 -10.12 7.06
CA TRP A 87 -2.03 -8.99 6.42
C TRP A 87 -2.43 -8.94 4.95
N TYR A 88 -3.02 -7.83 4.53
CA TYR A 88 -3.40 -7.60 3.14
C TYR A 88 -2.68 -6.35 2.63
N ARG A 89 -1.67 -6.55 1.77
CA ARG A 89 -1.01 -5.46 1.05
C ARG A 89 -1.93 -4.98 -0.06
N ALA A 90 -2.47 -3.77 0.08
CA ALA A 90 -3.48 -3.26 -0.83
C ALA A 90 -2.90 -2.68 -2.14
N ASP A 91 -1.65 -2.19 -2.10
CA ASP A 91 -0.91 -1.69 -3.26
C ASP A 91 0.61 -1.83 -3.06
N GLN A 92 1.39 -1.65 -4.11
CA GLN A 92 2.84 -1.62 -4.03
C GLN A 92 3.32 -0.37 -3.25
N PRO A 93 4.41 -0.49 -2.47
CA PRO A 93 5.00 0.67 -1.82
C PRO A 93 5.45 1.73 -2.83
N VAL A 94 5.30 3.00 -2.47
CA VAL A 94 5.68 4.14 -3.30
C VAL A 94 6.94 4.80 -2.75
N LEU A 95 7.83 5.23 -3.65
CA LEU A 95 9.05 5.95 -3.28
C LEU A 95 8.72 7.39 -2.87
N VAL A 96 9.03 7.76 -1.62
CA VAL A 96 8.70 9.10 -1.08
C VAL A 96 9.93 9.94 -0.74
N GLN A 97 11.12 9.36 -0.86
CA GLN A 97 12.39 10.06 -0.66
C GLN A 97 13.46 9.41 -1.51
N TYR A 98 13.94 10.11 -2.54
CA TYR A 98 15.10 9.66 -3.33
C TYR A 98 16.39 9.78 -2.51
N SER A 99 17.33 8.87 -2.73
CA SER A 99 18.67 8.97 -2.12
C SER A 99 19.50 10.10 -2.73
N SER A 100 19.17 10.54 -3.94
CA SER A 100 19.90 11.54 -4.72
C SER A 100 19.35 12.95 -4.61
N THR A 101 18.13 13.15 -4.11
CA THR A 101 17.48 14.46 -4.02
C THR A 101 16.70 14.59 -2.71
N GLU A 102 16.69 15.80 -2.15
CA GLU A 102 15.97 16.06 -0.91
C GLU A 102 14.46 16.27 -1.10
N ASN A 103 14.04 16.58 -2.33
CA ASN A 103 12.66 16.94 -2.64
C ASN A 103 11.99 15.83 -3.45
N THR A 104 11.02 15.18 -2.83
CA THR A 104 10.12 14.23 -3.50
C THR A 104 8.69 14.73 -3.29
N PRO A 105 7.85 14.78 -4.34
CA PRO A 105 6.47 15.23 -4.19
C PRO A 105 5.69 14.28 -3.27
N VAL A 106 4.65 14.82 -2.63
CA VAL A 106 3.66 14.00 -1.93
C VAL A 106 2.88 13.23 -2.97
N ILE A 107 2.83 11.91 -2.81
CA ILE A 107 2.17 10.98 -3.72
C ILE A 107 0.79 10.70 -3.18
N LYS A 108 -0.21 10.86 -4.04
CA LYS A 108 -1.58 10.41 -3.79
C LYS A 108 -1.75 9.00 -4.34
N ILE A 109 -2.16 8.06 -3.50
CA ILE A 109 -2.55 6.71 -3.89
C ILE A 109 -4.00 6.45 -3.50
N VAL A 110 -4.63 5.48 -4.18
CA VAL A 110 -5.94 4.96 -3.79
C VAL A 110 -5.76 3.47 -3.57
N ILE A 111 -6.03 3.01 -2.35
CA ILE A 111 -5.98 1.60 -2.01
C ILE A 111 -7.38 1.04 -1.84
N SER A 112 -7.56 -0.26 -2.08
CA SER A 112 -8.78 -0.97 -1.73
C SER A 112 -8.48 -2.09 -0.75
N THR A 113 -9.13 -2.13 0.41
CA THR A 113 -8.94 -3.18 1.41
C THR A 113 -9.59 -4.50 0.99
N PHE A 114 -9.39 -5.55 1.79
CA PHE A 114 -10.00 -6.86 1.56
C PHE A 114 -11.53 -6.78 1.43
N THR A 115 -12.19 -5.96 2.27
CA THR A 115 -13.64 -5.72 2.25
C THR A 115 -14.10 -4.78 1.14
N LYS A 116 -13.20 -4.41 0.22
CA LYS A 116 -13.41 -3.53 -0.95
C LYS A 116 -13.72 -2.07 -0.61
N LYS A 117 -13.47 -1.62 0.63
CA LYS A 117 -13.48 -0.19 0.94
C LYS A 117 -12.24 0.47 0.37
N SER A 118 -12.42 1.68 -0.17
CA SER A 118 -11.33 2.41 -0.80
C SER A 118 -10.96 3.65 -0.01
N PHE A 119 -9.66 3.91 0.09
CA PHE A 119 -9.12 5.05 0.83
C PHE A 119 -8.14 5.81 -0.06
N THR A 120 -8.28 7.13 -0.08
CA THR A 120 -7.29 8.02 -0.66
C THR A 120 -6.24 8.32 0.39
N ILE A 121 -4.98 8.07 0.07
CA ILE A 121 -3.86 8.23 1.00
C ILE A 121 -2.78 9.08 0.34
N TYR A 122 -2.31 10.07 1.08
CA TYR A 122 -1.21 10.94 0.69
C TYR A 122 0.03 10.54 1.47
N LEU A 123 1.12 10.25 0.77
CA LEU A 123 2.36 9.74 1.32
C LEU A 123 3.54 10.62 0.87
N GLY A 124 4.48 10.91 1.76
CA GLY A 124 5.58 11.79 1.40
C GLY A 124 6.70 11.83 2.42
N SER A 125 7.64 12.73 2.17
CA SER A 125 8.66 13.14 3.13
C SER A 125 8.76 14.66 3.21
N THR A 126 9.22 15.17 4.35
CA THR A 126 9.41 16.59 4.62
C THR A 126 10.45 16.80 5.72
N LYS A 127 11.22 17.88 5.59
CA LYS A 127 12.06 18.42 6.68
C LYS A 127 11.33 19.48 7.51
N ASP A 128 10.23 20.02 6.97
CA ASP A 128 9.39 21.00 7.65
C ASP A 128 8.35 20.28 8.53
N PRO A 129 8.43 20.39 9.87
CA PRO A 129 7.48 19.74 10.78
C PRO A 129 6.08 20.37 10.75
N ASN A 130 5.91 21.53 10.10
CA ASN A 130 4.62 22.22 9.93
C ASN A 130 4.13 22.16 8.48
N LYS A 131 4.70 21.24 7.68
CA LYS A 131 4.34 21.07 6.27
C LYS A 131 2.84 20.84 6.12
N THR A 132 2.19 21.57 5.23
CA THR A 132 0.83 21.29 4.76
C THR A 132 0.86 20.61 3.40
N ILE A 133 -0.22 19.90 3.08
CA ILE A 133 -0.44 19.25 1.78
C ILE A 133 -1.79 19.66 1.21
N ASN A 134 -1.89 19.64 -0.11
CA ASN A 134 -3.16 19.85 -0.81
C ASN A 134 -3.79 18.49 -1.12
N THR A 135 -5.03 18.31 -0.69
CA THR A 135 -5.88 17.16 -1.01
C THR A 135 -7.05 17.59 -1.88
N ASP A 136 -7.88 16.63 -2.29
CA ASP A 136 -9.09 16.93 -3.07
C ASP A 136 -10.10 17.76 -2.25
N LYS A 137 -10.12 17.60 -0.92
CA LYS A 137 -10.97 18.36 0.02
C LYS A 137 -10.35 19.67 0.52
N GLY A 138 -9.11 19.99 0.15
CA GLY A 138 -8.45 21.27 0.49
C GLY A 138 -7.07 21.10 1.12
N THR A 139 -6.58 22.15 1.78
CA THR A 139 -5.26 22.11 2.44
C THR A 139 -5.39 21.54 3.84
N VAL A 140 -4.58 20.53 4.17
CA VAL A 140 -4.58 19.85 5.47
C VAL A 140 -3.16 19.73 6.05
N SER A 141 -3.09 19.49 7.36
CA SER A 141 -1.86 19.10 8.05
C SER A 141 -1.78 17.57 8.12
N PRO A 142 -0.80 16.92 7.46
CA PRO A 142 -0.61 15.48 7.55
C PRO A 142 -0.02 15.09 8.91
N THR A 143 -0.09 13.79 9.23
CA THR A 143 0.73 13.24 10.32
C THR A 143 2.18 13.16 9.86
N ILE A 144 3.12 13.60 10.71
CA ILE A 144 4.54 13.61 10.41
C ILE A 144 5.30 12.83 11.49
N ASN A 145 6.01 11.78 11.08
CA ASN A 145 7.03 11.14 11.90
C ASN A 145 8.26 12.06 11.93
N LYS A 146 8.45 12.77 13.04
CA LYS A 146 9.50 13.78 13.20
C LYS A 146 10.93 13.22 13.14
N ASN A 147 11.13 11.95 13.50
CA ASN A 147 12.45 11.34 13.52
C ASN A 147 12.96 11.07 12.11
N GLU A 148 12.05 10.69 11.21
CA GLU A 148 12.40 10.24 9.86
C GLU A 148 11.99 11.24 8.78
N GLY A 149 11.20 12.26 9.14
CA GLY A 149 10.66 13.22 8.18
C GLY A 149 9.66 12.58 7.21
N LEU A 150 9.01 11.48 7.60
CA LEU A 150 8.01 10.79 6.77
C LEU A 150 6.62 11.27 7.14
N LEU A 151 5.75 11.46 6.15
CA LEU A 151 4.40 11.97 6.36
C LEU A 151 3.34 11.08 5.70
N TYR A 152 2.16 11.04 6.32
CA TYR A 152 0.97 10.42 5.75
C TYR A 152 -0.30 11.21 6.08
N TYR A 153 -1.32 11.08 5.24
CA TYR A 153 -2.68 11.53 5.51
C TYR A 153 -3.68 10.59 4.84
N ILE A 154 -4.72 10.19 5.56
CA ILE A 154 -5.81 9.33 5.07
C ILE A 154 -7.08 10.19 5.02
N GLU A 155 -7.73 10.19 3.86
CA GLU A 155 -8.90 11.02 3.55
C GLU A 155 -10.25 10.29 3.63
#